data_AF-A0A0T6Z473-F1
#
_entry.id   AF-A0A0T6Z473-F1
#
_cell.length_a   1.000
_cell.length_b   1.000
_cell.length_c   1.000
_cell.angle_alpha   90.00
_cell.angle_beta   90.00
_cell.angle_gamma   90.00
#
_symmetry.space_group_name_H-M   'P 1'
#
loop_
_entity.id
_entity.type
_entity.pdbx_description
1 polymer ?
#
loop_
_entity_poly.entity_id
_entity_poly.type
_entity_poly.pdbx_seq_one_letter_code
_entity_poly.pdbx_strand_id
1 'polypeptide(L)'
;MITFTWANGQKFELDGTKVLRIRKTIKDFDEDLGNTLLDLNKSEHVQELTPDVVKAVQAELSTLSSLTQPVGEKFWFNAQAASGPMPVGPSKRKDGILSAFDIGGKRQYVRESHEEVAALIKAANGDLRPVPDDSIFKNNLEPNEGFDTEIEEWDAVLNQTAPEV
;
A
#
# COMPACT_ATOMS: atom_id res chain seq x y z
N MET A 1 -16.76 -3.13 -15.29
CA MET A 1 -17.35 -3.67 -14.06
C MET A 1 -16.91 -5.10 -13.89
N ILE A 2 -16.33 -5.41 -12.74
CA ILE A 2 -15.84 -6.74 -12.36
C ILE A 2 -16.79 -7.32 -11.31
N THR A 3 -17.16 -8.59 -11.44
CA THR A 3 -17.98 -9.28 -10.43
C THR A 3 -17.10 -10.01 -9.43
N PHE A 4 -17.32 -9.75 -8.14
CA PHE A 4 -16.65 -10.43 -7.03
C PHE A 4 -17.67 -11.06 -6.08
N THR A 5 -17.18 -11.91 -5.17
CA THR A 5 -18.00 -12.68 -4.24
C THR A 5 -17.59 -12.40 -2.79
N TRP A 6 -18.54 -11.97 -1.96
CA TRP A 6 -18.32 -11.85 -0.50
C TRP A 6 -18.31 -13.22 0.19
N ALA A 7 -17.84 -13.27 1.44
CA ALA A 7 -17.83 -14.51 2.24
C ALA A 7 -19.20 -15.20 2.39
N ASN A 8 -20.29 -14.44 2.37
CA ASN A 8 -21.64 -14.99 2.41
C ASN A 8 -22.12 -15.59 1.08
N GLY A 9 -21.27 -15.62 0.04
CA GLY A 9 -21.59 -16.12 -1.29
C GLY A 9 -22.36 -15.14 -2.18
N GLN A 10 -22.74 -13.97 -1.65
CA GLN A 10 -23.39 -12.94 -2.44
C GLN A 10 -22.36 -12.28 -3.39
N LYS A 11 -22.80 -12.04 -4.62
CA LYS A 11 -22.01 -11.35 -5.63
C LYS A 11 -22.30 -9.86 -5.65
N PHE A 12 -21.29 -9.08 -6.01
CA PHE A 12 -21.41 -7.66 -6.25
C PHE A 12 -20.56 -7.24 -7.44
N GLU A 13 -20.87 -6.08 -8.01
CA GLU A 13 -20.09 -5.47 -9.09
C GLU A 13 -19.25 -4.32 -8.56
N LEU A 14 -18.02 -4.24 -9.06
CA LEU A 14 -17.04 -3.22 -8.73
C LEU A 14 -16.53 -2.55 -10.01
N ASP A 15 -16.38 -1.23 -9.98
CA ASP A 15 -15.57 -0.50 -10.95
C ASP A 15 -14.09 -0.64 -10.56
N GLY A 16 -13.30 -1.36 -11.37
CA GLY A 16 -11.89 -1.62 -11.08
C GLY A 16 -11.05 -0.34 -10.97
N THR A 17 -11.49 0.77 -11.58
CA THR A 17 -10.79 2.06 -11.50
C THR A 17 -10.86 2.71 -10.11
N LYS A 18 -11.76 2.25 -9.24
CA LYS A 18 -11.92 2.73 -7.87
C LYS A 18 -10.99 2.05 -6.87
N VAL A 19 -10.34 0.97 -7.27
CA VAL A 19 -9.41 0.24 -6.41
C VAL A 19 -8.19 1.10 -6.14
N LEU A 20 -7.85 1.25 -4.86
CA LEU A 20 -6.63 1.90 -4.41
C LEU A 20 -5.55 0.86 -4.13
N ARG A 21 -5.91 -0.25 -3.46
CA ARG A 21 -4.96 -1.28 -3.05
C ARG A 21 -5.60 -2.67 -3.10
N ILE A 22 -4.79 -3.68 -3.36
CA ILE A 22 -5.15 -5.10 -3.34
C ILE A 22 -4.07 -5.83 -2.57
N ARG A 23 -4.44 -6.63 -1.58
CA ARG A 23 -3.50 -7.53 -0.91
C ARG A 23 -4.18 -8.82 -0.51
N LYS A 24 -3.37 -9.85 -0.24
CA LYS A 24 -3.87 -11.05 0.42
C LYS A 24 -4.39 -10.69 1.81
N THR A 25 -5.46 -11.35 2.24
CA THR A 25 -5.90 -11.28 3.63
C THR A 25 -4.90 -11.97 4.55
N ILE A 26 -4.67 -11.37 5.71
CA ILE A 26 -3.75 -11.86 6.73
C ILE A 26 -4.60 -12.28 7.91
N LYS A 27 -4.64 -13.58 8.15
CA LYS A 27 -5.54 -14.23 9.12
C LYS A 27 -5.50 -13.64 10.53
N ASP A 28 -4.37 -13.09 10.94
CA ASP A 28 -4.18 -12.54 12.28
C ASP A 28 -4.68 -11.09 12.43
N PHE A 29 -5.00 -10.41 11.31
CA PHE A 29 -5.37 -8.98 11.29
C PHE A 29 -6.67 -8.69 10.56
N ASP A 30 -6.94 -9.44 9.50
CA ASP A 30 -8.17 -9.36 8.74
C ASP A 30 -9.08 -10.48 9.25
N GLU A 31 -10.26 -10.13 9.77
CA GLU A 31 -11.31 -11.10 10.08
C GLU A 31 -11.49 -12.08 8.90
N ASP A 32 -11.84 -13.35 9.14
CA ASP A 32 -11.92 -14.41 8.14
C ASP A 32 -13.08 -14.19 7.14
N LEU A 33 -12.94 -13.17 6.30
CA LEU A 33 -13.97 -12.58 5.46
C LEU A 33 -13.67 -12.76 3.96
N GLY A 34 -12.52 -13.34 3.60
CA GLY A 34 -12.10 -13.50 2.21
C GLY A 34 -10.66 -13.94 2.03
N ASN A 35 -10.30 -14.25 0.78
CA ASN A 35 -8.93 -14.57 0.36
C ASN A 35 -8.14 -13.31 -0.03
N THR A 36 -8.83 -12.24 -0.42
CA THR A 36 -8.23 -11.00 -0.91
C THR A 36 -8.94 -9.78 -0.31
N LEU A 37 -8.15 -8.81 0.14
CA LEU A 37 -8.59 -7.50 0.56
C LEU A 37 -8.46 -6.51 -0.60
N LEU A 38 -9.56 -5.80 -0.87
CA LEU A 38 -9.66 -4.70 -1.82
C LEU A 38 -9.90 -3.40 -1.03
N ASP A 39 -8.94 -2.48 -1.05
CA ASP A 39 -9.13 -1.16 -0.45
C ASP A 39 -9.60 -0.17 -1.51
N LEU A 40 -10.76 0.43 -1.25
CA LEU A 40 -11.38 1.51 -2.02
C LEU A 40 -11.59 2.74 -1.12
N ASN A 41 -12.78 3.35 -1.17
CA ASN A 41 -13.27 4.24 -0.10
C ASN A 41 -13.67 3.49 1.17
N LYS A 42 -13.97 2.20 1.03
CA LYS A 42 -14.14 1.21 2.09
C LYS A 42 -13.40 -0.06 1.69
N SER A 43 -12.98 -0.83 2.69
CA SER A 43 -12.32 -2.11 2.45
C SER A 43 -13.36 -3.20 2.20
N GLU A 44 -13.13 -4.02 1.19
CA GLU A 44 -13.98 -5.14 0.78
C GLU A 44 -13.15 -6.43 0.81
N HIS A 45 -13.71 -7.49 1.40
CA HIS A 45 -13.09 -8.81 1.42
C HIS A 45 -13.79 -9.71 0.41
N VAL A 46 -13.01 -10.34 -0.47
CA VAL A 46 -13.54 -11.15 -1.56
C VAL A 46 -12.98 -12.57 -1.51
N GLN A 47 -13.78 -13.54 -1.96
CA GLN A 47 -13.46 -14.96 -1.96
C GLN A 47 -12.50 -15.34 -3.10
N GLU A 48 -12.35 -14.51 -4.12
CA GLU A 48 -11.43 -14.73 -5.21
C GLU A 48 -9.96 -14.65 -4.76
N LEU A 49 -9.10 -15.47 -5.36
CA LEU A 49 -7.67 -15.47 -5.07
C LEU A 49 -7.02 -14.18 -5.58
N THR A 50 -6.02 -13.69 -4.87
CA THR A 50 -5.37 -12.40 -5.17
C THR A 50 -4.86 -12.30 -6.61
N PRO A 51 -4.23 -13.33 -7.22
CA PRO A 51 -3.81 -13.27 -8.62
C PRO A 51 -4.98 -13.06 -9.60
N ASP A 52 -6.14 -13.67 -9.33
CA ASP A 52 -7.32 -13.54 -10.19
C ASP A 52 -7.95 -12.16 -10.05
N VAL A 53 -8.02 -11.65 -8.81
CA VAL A 53 -8.49 -10.29 -8.51
C VAL A 53 -7.60 -9.25 -9.18
N VAL A 54 -6.27 -9.36 -9.03
CA VAL A 54 -5.29 -8.45 -9.66
C VAL A 54 -5.45 -8.46 -11.17
N LYS A 55 -5.56 -9.65 -11.79
CA LYS A 55 -5.74 -9.78 -13.24
C LYS A 55 -7.03 -9.10 -13.71
N ALA A 56 -8.13 -9.27 -12.97
CA ALA A 56 -9.40 -8.66 -13.30
C ALA A 56 -9.35 -7.13 -13.15
N VAL A 57 -8.80 -6.62 -12.05
CA VAL A 57 -8.65 -5.17 -11.81
C VAL A 57 -7.73 -4.54 -12.85
N GLN A 58 -6.62 -5.19 -13.18
CA GLN A 58 -5.65 -4.66 -14.14
C GLN A 58 -6.21 -4.56 -15.57
N ALA A 59 -7.24 -5.33 -15.91
CA ALA A 59 -7.94 -5.19 -17.18
C ALA A 59 -8.69 -3.85 -17.30
N GLU A 60 -9.09 -3.25 -16.18
CA GLU A 60 -9.78 -1.94 -16.13
C GLU A 60 -8.86 -0.80 -15.65
N LEU A 61 -7.81 -1.14 -14.89
CA LEU A 61 -6.87 -0.20 -14.29
C LEU A 61 -5.43 -0.57 -14.68
N SER A 62 -4.98 -0.03 -15.82
CA SER A 62 -3.64 -0.32 -16.36
C SER A 62 -2.49 0.24 -15.51
N THR A 63 -2.78 1.16 -14.59
CA THR A 63 -1.82 1.79 -13.66
C THR A 63 -1.58 0.99 -12.39
N LEU A 64 -2.20 -0.18 -12.26
CA LEU A 64 -2.00 -1.08 -11.13
C LEU A 64 -0.55 -1.60 -11.14
N SER A 65 0.19 -1.29 -10.07
CA SER A 65 1.58 -1.69 -9.85
C SER A 65 1.71 -2.49 -8.58
N SER A 66 2.81 -3.24 -8.41
CA SER A 66 3.06 -4.03 -7.19
C SER A 66 4.28 -3.55 -6.43
N LEU A 67 4.18 -3.59 -5.11
CA LEU A 67 5.27 -3.34 -4.15
C LEU A 67 5.22 -4.42 -3.05
N THR A 68 6.18 -4.37 -2.14
CA THR A 68 6.35 -5.34 -1.08
C THR A 68 6.11 -4.68 0.28
N GLN A 69 5.18 -5.25 1.04
CA GLN A 69 4.94 -4.84 2.43
C GLN A 69 6.19 -5.11 3.28
N PRO A 70 6.36 -4.43 4.42
CA PRO A 70 7.54 -4.60 5.29
C PRO A 70 7.78 -6.07 5.69
N VAL A 71 6.69 -6.80 5.94
CA VAL A 71 6.70 -8.24 6.29
C VAL A 71 7.04 -9.18 5.12
N GLY A 72 7.26 -8.67 3.91
CA GLY A 72 7.70 -9.43 2.74
C GLY A 72 6.59 -9.89 1.79
N GLU A 73 5.33 -9.70 2.15
CA GLU A 73 4.18 -10.03 1.29
C GLU A 73 3.99 -8.97 0.21
N LYS A 74 3.59 -9.41 -1.00
CA LYS A 74 3.31 -8.50 -2.10
C LYS A 74 1.91 -7.93 -1.99
N PHE A 75 1.79 -6.67 -2.39
CA PHE A 75 0.50 -6.02 -2.60
C PHE A 75 0.52 -5.23 -3.91
N TRP A 76 -0.67 -4.88 -4.40
CA TRP A 76 -0.86 -4.09 -5.60
C TRP A 76 -1.56 -2.80 -5.24
N PHE A 77 -1.25 -1.73 -5.96
CA PHE A 77 -1.81 -0.41 -5.71
C PHE A 77 -1.98 0.37 -7.00
N ASN A 78 -2.92 1.30 -6.98
CA ASN A 78 -3.12 2.25 -8.07
C ASN A 78 -2.05 3.34 -8.00
N ALA A 79 -0.97 3.18 -8.77
CA ALA A 79 0.14 4.11 -8.75
C ALA A 79 -0.22 5.51 -9.29
N GLN A 80 -1.29 5.62 -10.08
CA GLN A 80 -1.79 6.92 -10.54
C GLN A 80 -2.49 7.71 -9.42
N ALA A 81 -3.11 7.02 -8.47
CA ALA A 81 -3.77 7.63 -7.31
C ALA A 81 -2.81 7.88 -6.13
N ALA A 82 -1.54 7.48 -6.27
CA ALA A 82 -0.54 7.58 -5.22
C ALA A 82 0.25 8.90 -5.29
N SER A 83 0.74 9.34 -4.12
CA SER A 83 1.67 10.45 -3.96
C SER A 83 2.92 9.99 -3.24
N GLY A 84 4.10 10.25 -3.79
CA GLY A 84 5.35 9.82 -3.18
C GLY A 84 6.55 9.87 -4.13
N PRO A 85 7.73 9.40 -3.70
CA PRO A 85 8.01 8.78 -2.40
C PRO A 85 7.90 9.75 -1.22
N MET A 86 7.70 9.20 -0.03
CA MET A 86 7.63 9.91 1.25
C MET A 86 8.81 9.49 2.13
N PRO A 87 9.39 10.43 2.90
CA PRO A 87 10.46 10.10 3.82
C PRO A 87 9.98 9.18 4.95
N VAL A 88 10.88 8.34 5.44
CA VAL A 88 10.63 7.43 6.56
C VAL A 88 11.43 7.88 7.77
N GLY A 89 10.73 8.15 8.88
CA GLY A 89 11.35 8.56 10.14
C GLY A 89 12.33 7.52 10.70
N PRO A 90 13.36 7.94 11.48
CA PRO A 90 14.38 7.04 12.00
C PRO A 90 13.85 5.86 12.83
N SER A 91 12.71 6.05 13.50
CA SER A 91 12.03 5.02 14.31
C SER A 91 11.51 3.85 13.47
N LYS A 92 11.14 4.07 12.21
CA LYS A 92 10.51 3.08 11.32
C LYS A 92 11.50 2.39 10.36
N ARG A 93 12.68 2.97 10.12
CA ARG A 93 13.67 2.45 9.13
C ARG A 93 14.27 1.07 9.46
N LYS A 94 14.08 0.54 10.66
CA LYS A 94 14.72 -0.72 11.09
C LYS A 94 13.93 -1.97 10.70
N ASP A 95 12.67 -1.82 10.30
CA ASP A 95 11.72 -2.94 10.18
C ASP A 95 11.53 -3.42 8.73
N GLY A 96 12.58 -3.31 7.92
CA GLY A 96 12.51 -3.59 6.48
C GLY A 96 11.82 -2.50 5.67
N ILE A 97 11.45 -1.38 6.30
CA ILE A 97 10.85 -0.20 5.66
C ILE A 97 11.96 0.68 5.08
N LEU A 98 11.99 0.82 3.76
CA LEU A 98 12.94 1.71 3.07
C LEU A 98 12.26 2.96 2.50
N SER A 99 10.95 2.91 2.23
CA SER A 99 10.21 4.02 1.65
C SER A 99 8.76 4.00 2.12
N ALA A 100 8.06 5.09 1.82
CA ALA A 100 6.62 5.19 1.97
C ALA A 100 6.01 5.97 0.80
N PHE A 101 4.69 5.90 0.69
CA PHE A 101 3.89 6.76 -0.18
C PHE A 101 2.47 6.89 0.39
N ASP A 102 1.74 7.90 -0.07
CA ASP A 102 0.35 8.12 0.32
C ASP A 102 -0.60 7.67 -0.77
N ILE A 103 -1.67 7.00 -0.37
CA ILE A 103 -2.76 6.59 -1.27
C ILE A 103 -4.06 6.52 -0.48
N GLY A 104 -5.12 7.15 -1.00
CA GLY A 104 -6.42 7.17 -0.32
C GLY A 104 -6.43 7.95 1.00
N GLY A 105 -5.52 8.90 1.18
CA GLY A 105 -5.39 9.68 2.43
C GLY A 105 -4.67 8.95 3.56
N LYS A 106 -4.08 7.78 3.30
CA LYS A 106 -3.33 6.99 4.27
C LYS A 106 -1.91 6.71 3.77
N ARG A 107 -0.98 6.46 4.70
CA ARG A 107 0.42 6.17 4.39
C ARG A 107 0.68 4.67 4.29
N GLN A 108 1.29 4.24 3.19
CA GLN A 108 1.78 2.88 2.99
C GLN A 108 3.30 2.85 3.12
N TYR A 109 3.82 1.98 3.99
CA TYR A 109 5.26 1.69 4.09
C TYR A 109 5.64 0.49 3.23
N VAL A 110 6.83 0.51 2.65
CA VAL A 110 7.30 -0.51 1.71
C VAL A 110 8.79 -0.82 1.85
N ARG A 111 9.18 -1.99 1.34
CA ARG A 111 10.60 -2.44 1.32
C ARG A 111 11.41 -1.84 0.18
N GLU A 112 10.74 -1.35 -0.85
CA GLU A 112 11.39 -0.71 -2.00
C GLU A 112 11.97 0.66 -1.63
N SER A 113 13.01 1.08 -2.35
CA SER A 113 13.66 2.37 -2.14
C SER A 113 12.78 3.54 -2.57
N HIS A 114 13.16 4.76 -2.16
CA HIS A 114 12.50 5.98 -2.63
C HIS A 114 12.52 6.10 -4.15
N GLU A 115 13.61 5.72 -4.81
CA GLU A 115 13.76 5.74 -6.26
C GLU A 115 12.84 4.73 -6.97
N GLU A 116 12.70 3.53 -6.41
CA GLU A 116 11.81 2.50 -6.95
C GLU A 116 10.34 2.94 -6.85
N VAL A 117 9.93 3.49 -5.71
CA VAL A 117 8.60 4.06 -5.52
C VAL A 117 8.37 5.24 -6.48
N ALA A 118 9.34 6.15 -6.60
CA ALA A 118 9.28 7.28 -7.54
C ALA A 118 9.09 6.81 -8.98
N ALA A 119 9.81 5.77 -9.40
CA ALA A 119 9.73 5.23 -10.75
C ALA A 119 8.33 4.70 -11.07
N LEU A 120 7.71 3.96 -10.15
CA LEU A 120 6.34 3.43 -10.33
C LEU A 120 5.29 4.53 -10.39
N ILE A 121 5.35 5.49 -9.46
CA ILE A 121 4.39 6.62 -9.43
C ILE A 121 4.53 7.47 -10.70
N LYS A 122 5.77 7.74 -11.13
CA LYS A 122 6.03 8.48 -12.38
C LYS A 122 5.52 7.73 -13.61
N ALA A 123 5.77 6.42 -13.70
CA ALA A 123 5.33 5.60 -14.83
C ALA A 123 3.80 5.56 -14.97
N ALA A 124 3.08 5.64 -13.86
CA ALA A 124 1.62 5.71 -13.82
C ALA A 124 1.05 7.13 -13.92
N ASN A 125 1.89 8.16 -14.07
CA ASN A 125 1.51 9.57 -14.06
C ASN A 125 0.74 9.97 -12.78
N GLY A 126 1.17 9.44 -11.63
CA GLY A 126 0.71 9.84 -10.30
C GLY A 126 1.41 11.10 -9.78
N ASP A 127 1.18 11.42 -8.49
CA ASP A 127 1.73 12.63 -7.86
C ASP A 127 3.16 12.40 -7.39
N LEU A 128 4.11 12.55 -8.31
CA LEU A 128 5.53 12.37 -8.03
C LEU A 128 6.05 13.49 -7.10
N ARG A 129 6.53 13.09 -5.93
CA ARG A 129 7.24 13.94 -4.98
C ARG A 129 8.76 13.88 -5.20
N PRO A 130 9.50 14.92 -4.77
CA PRO A 130 10.96 14.85 -4.74
C PRO A 130 11.45 13.64 -3.93
N VAL A 131 12.44 12.92 -4.46
CA VAL A 131 13.08 11.82 -3.73
C VAL A 131 13.72 12.39 -2.45
N PRO A 132 13.33 11.90 -1.26
CA PRO A 132 13.90 12.38 0.00
C PRO A 132 15.40 12.14 0.07
N ASP A 133 16.12 13.11 0.63
CA ASP A 133 17.50 12.90 1.05
C ASP A 133 17.51 12.37 2.48
N ASP A 134 17.84 11.10 2.67
CA ASP A 134 17.91 10.48 3.98
C ASP A 134 18.97 11.08 4.91
N SER A 135 19.89 11.91 4.38
CA SER A 135 20.86 12.68 5.17
C SER A 135 20.21 13.69 6.11
N ILE A 136 18.98 14.14 5.80
CA ILE A 136 18.23 15.11 6.60
C ILE A 136 17.99 14.58 8.03
N PHE A 137 17.84 13.27 8.18
CA PHE A 137 17.62 12.59 9.47
C PHE A 137 18.91 12.23 10.21
N LYS A 138 20.08 12.31 9.56
CA LYS A 138 21.38 11.99 10.19
C LYS A 138 21.93 13.13 11.06
N ASN A 139 21.42 14.34 10.88
CA ASN A 139 21.95 15.55 11.53
C ASN A 139 21.29 15.90 12.87
N ASN A 140 20.50 15.02 13.49
CA ASN A 140 19.76 15.29 14.74
C ASN A 140 18.95 16.60 14.72
N LEU A 141 18.61 17.11 13.54
CA LEU A 141 17.48 18.01 13.42
C LEU A 141 16.29 17.11 13.71
N GLU A 142 15.69 17.27 14.88
CA GLU A 142 14.32 16.81 15.07
C GLU A 142 13.56 17.31 13.83
N PRO A 143 12.96 16.41 13.04
CA PRO A 143 12.22 16.81 11.87
C PRO A 143 11.22 17.86 12.36
N ASN A 144 11.42 19.14 12.00
CA ASN A 144 10.51 20.22 12.39
C ASN A 144 9.10 19.69 12.18
N GLU A 145 8.36 19.58 13.27
CA GLU A 145 7.06 18.91 13.41
C GLU A 145 6.29 18.90 12.09
N GLY A 146 6.25 17.77 11.37
CA GLY A 146 5.60 17.72 10.06
C GLY A 146 5.90 16.56 9.13
N PHE A 147 6.89 15.71 9.41
CA PHE A 147 7.12 14.49 8.62
C PHE A 147 6.23 13.32 9.07
N ASP A 148 5.95 13.26 10.38
CA ASP A 148 4.95 12.40 11.01
C ASP A 148 3.67 13.22 11.28
N THR A 149 3.09 13.83 10.25
CA THR A 149 1.67 14.24 10.38
C THR A 149 0.84 13.01 10.79
N GLU A 150 -0.21 13.21 11.59
CA GLU A 150 -1.23 12.20 11.98
C GLU A 150 -1.99 11.65 10.74
N ILE A 151 -1.27 11.11 9.77
CA ILE A 151 -1.81 10.37 8.64
C ILE A 151 -1.99 8.95 9.13
N GLU A 152 -3.20 8.43 8.97
CA GLU A 152 -3.51 7.05 9.27
C GLU A 152 -2.59 6.12 8.44
N GLU A 153 -1.95 5.16 9.10
CA GLU A 153 -1.09 4.19 8.44
C GLU A 153 -1.91 3.02 7.91
N TRP A 154 -1.67 2.65 6.66
CA TRP A 154 -2.07 1.35 6.16
C TRP A 154 -1.31 0.25 6.89
N ASP A 155 -2.05 -0.77 7.32
CA ASP A 155 -1.54 -1.96 8.02
C ASP A 155 -0.57 -1.63 9.17
N ALA A 156 -0.92 -0.62 10.00
CA ALA A 156 -0.09 -0.12 11.10
C ALA A 156 0.50 -1.23 11.99
N VAL A 157 -0.22 -2.35 12.16
CA VAL A 157 0.21 -3.50 12.95
C VAL A 157 1.33 -4.29 12.26
N LEU A 158 1.29 -4.43 10.94
CA LEU A 158 2.36 -5.07 10.15
C LEU A 158 3.66 -4.26 10.18
N ASN A 159 3.56 -2.96 10.42
CA ASN A 159 4.70 -2.06 10.53
C ASN A 159 5.38 -2.12 11.91
N GLN A 160 4.88 -2.96 12.84
CA GLN A 160 5.38 -3.07 14.22
C GLN A 160 6.04 -4.43 14.53
N THR A 161 5.85 -5.44 13.69
CA THR A 161 6.27 -6.82 13.97
C THR A 161 7.13 -7.38 12.85
N ALA A 162 8.43 -7.52 13.10
CA ALA A 162 9.23 -8.60 12.49
C ALA A 162 9.45 -9.69 13.57
N PRO A 163 9.50 -10.97 13.19
CA PRO A 163 9.71 -12.05 14.15
C PRO A 163 11.07 -11.88 14.84
N GLU A 164 11.09 -12.05 16.17
CA GLU A 164 12.33 -12.28 16.91
C GLU A 164 13.06 -13.47 16.25
N VAL A 165 14.29 -13.23 15.79
CA VAL A 165 15.20 -14.28 15.30
C VAL A 165 16.00 -14.84 16.46
#